data_AF-A0A967MYA7-F1
#
_entry.id   AF-A0A967MYA7-F1
#
_cell.length_a   1.000
_cell.length_b   1.000
_cell.length_c   1.000
_cell.angle_alpha   90.00
_cell.angle_beta   90.00
_cell.angle_gamma   90.00
#
_symmetry.space_group_name_H-M   'P 1'
#
loop_
_entity.id
_entity.type
_entity.pdbx_description
1 polymer ?
#
loop_
_entity_poly.entity_id
_entity_poly.type
_entity_poly.pdbx_seq_one_letter_code
_entity_poly.pdbx_strand_id
1 'polypeptide(L)' 'NLMAHVYAVRAVLPGMLERGSGYLVHTASMAGILTTHQNAVYAVTKHAVVGFAEWLSVTYHDRGIRVSCL' A
#
# COMPACT_ATOMS: atom_id res chain seq x y z
N ASN A 1 1.39 7.63 9.04
CA ASN A 1 1.08 6.27 8.57
C ASN A 1 1.25 6.13 7.06
N LEU A 2 0.44 6.78 6.22
CA LEU A 2 0.51 6.60 4.75
C LEU A 2 1.87 6.91 4.11
N MET A 3 2.46 8.08 4.41
CA MET A 3 3.61 8.59 3.64
C MET A 3 4.85 7.69 3.68
N ALA A 4 5.06 6.93 4.77
CA ALA A 4 6.16 5.97 4.83
C ALA A 4 6.04 4.89 3.74
N HIS A 5 4.83 4.38 3.49
CA HIS A 5 4.57 3.44 2.40
C HIS A 5 4.82 4.10 1.03
N VAL A 6 4.36 5.34 0.83
CA VAL A 6 4.58 6.09 -0.41
C VAL A 6 6.07 6.27 -0.70
N TYR A 7 6.86 6.67 0.29
CA TYR A 7 8.30 6.88 0.12
C TYR A 7 9.04 5.57 -0.15
N ALA A 8 8.70 4.49 0.57
CA ALA A 8 9.27 3.18 0.33
C ALA A 8 9.01 2.71 -1.11
N VAL A 9 7.75 2.81 -1.57
CA VAL A 9 7.40 2.43 -2.95
C VAL A 9 8.14 3.29 -3.98
N ARG A 10 8.21 4.61 -3.79
CA ARG A 10 8.96 5.50 -4.69
C ARG A 10 10.43 5.10 -4.80
N ALA A 11 11.05 4.67 -3.71
CA ALA A 11 12.45 4.28 -3.70
C ALA A 11 12.71 2.95 -4.42
N VAL A 12 11.83 1.96 -4.29
CA VAL A 12 12.08 0.59 -4.79
C VAL A 12 11.40 0.26 -6.11
N LEU A 13 10.28 0.94 -6.43
CA LEU A 13 9.44 0.59 -7.58
C LEU A 13 10.18 0.67 -8.92
N PRO A 14 11.00 1.70 -9.23
CA PRO A 14 11.73 1.73 -10.49
C PRO A 14 12.58 0.47 -10.73
N GLY A 15 13.40 0.08 -9.75
CA GLY A 15 14.23 -1.12 -9.84
C GLY A 15 13.44 -2.43 -9.82
N MET A 16 12.22 -2.46 -9.26
CA MET A 16 11.32 -3.61 -9.39
C MET A 16 10.75 -3.73 -10.81
N LEU A 17 10.39 -2.59 -11.43
CA LEU A 17 9.86 -2.55 -12.79
C LEU A 17 10.93 -2.91 -13.83
N GLU A 18 12.16 -2.44 -13.66
CA GLU A 18 13.29 -2.82 -14.53
C GLU A 18 13.54 -4.34 -14.50
N ARG A 19 13.38 -4.97 -13.33
CA ARG A 19 13.51 -6.43 -13.17
C ARG A 19 12.25 -7.20 -13.62
N GLY A 20 11.13 -6.52 -13.87
CA GLY A 20 9.85 -7.15 -14.18
C GLY A 20 9.28 -8.00 -13.03
N SER A 21 9.75 -7.78 -11.79
CA SER A 21 9.27 -8.52 -10.61
C SER A 21 9.49 -7.76 -9.30
N GLY A 22 8.51 -7.84 -8.41
CA GLY A 22 8.62 -7.27 -7.07
C GLY A 22 7.44 -7.61 -6.18
N TYR A 23 7.65 -7.52 -4.87
CA TYR A 23 6.61 -7.72 -3.88
C TYR A 23 6.63 -6.60 -2.85
N LEU A 24 5.48 -5.96 -2.63
CA LEU A 24 5.30 -4.91 -1.63
C LEU A 24 4.34 -5.40 -0.54
N VAL A 25 4.75 -5.26 0.72
CA VAL A 25 3.89 -5.56 1.88
C VAL A 25 3.63 -4.27 2.63
N HIS A 26 2.38 -4.00 2.96
CA HIS A 26 1.98 -2.83 3.75
C HIS A 26 1.29 -3.26 5.04
N THR A 27 1.85 -2.85 6.18
CA THR A 27 1.19 -3.02 7.48
C THR A 27 -0.01 -2.10 7.58
N ALA A 28 -1.19 -2.64 7.32
CA ALA A 28 -2.47 -1.98 7.37
C ALA A 28 -3.06 -2.13 8.78
N SER A 29 -4.38 -2.25 8.87
CA SER A 29 -5.13 -2.48 10.11
C SER A 29 -6.57 -2.81 9.72
N MET A 30 -7.31 -3.52 10.59
CA MET A 30 -8.77 -3.61 10.49
C MET A 30 -9.42 -2.23 10.30
N ALA A 31 -8.86 -1.20 10.96
CA ALA A 31 -9.32 0.19 10.84
C ALA A 31 -9.21 0.79 9.42
N GLY A 32 -8.55 0.11 8.47
CA GLY A 32 -8.47 0.49 7.06
C GLY A 32 -9.56 -0.10 6.17
N ILE A 33 -10.39 -1.02 6.69
CA ILE A 33 -11.51 -1.66 5.98
C ILE A 33 -12.82 -1.48 6.75
N LEU A 34 -12.74 -1.44 8.09
CA LEU A 34 -13.85 -1.16 8.98
C LEU A 34 -13.48 -0.01 9.91
N THR A 35 -14.09 1.15 9.71
CA THR A 35 -13.77 2.36 10.50
C THR A 35 -14.12 2.20 11.98
N THR A 36 -13.40 2.91 12.84
CA THR A 36 -13.66 2.94 14.28
C THR A 36 -13.92 4.37 14.74
N HIS A 37 -14.83 4.54 15.70
CA HIS A 37 -15.27 5.87 16.15
C HIS A 37 -14.23 6.54 17.07
N GLN A 38 -13.18 5.82 17.46
CA GLN A 38 -12.25 6.24 18.49
C GLN A 38 -11.14 7.17 17.99
N ASN A 39 -10.74 7.08 16.71
CA ASN A 39 -9.69 7.94 16.17
C ASN A 39 -9.82 8.15 14.65
N ALA A 40 -10.41 9.29 14.27
CA ALA A 40 -10.65 9.65 12.89
C ALA A 40 -9.36 9.74 12.05
N VAL A 41 -8.31 10.38 12.57
CA VAL A 41 -7.04 10.55 11.84
C VAL A 41 -6.38 9.21 11.59
N TYR A 42 -6.36 8.32 12.59
CA TYR A 42 -5.83 6.98 12.43
C TYR A 42 -6.62 6.18 11.38
N ALA A 43 -7.95 6.13 11.51
CA ALA A 43 -8.82 5.40 10.60
C ALA A 43 -8.67 5.89 9.15
N VAL A 44 -8.68 7.22 8.93
CA VAL A 44 -8.47 7.83 7.60
C VAL A 44 -7.12 7.41 7.04
N THR A 45 -6.05 7.53 7.82
CA THR A 45 -4.72 7.18 7.32
C THR A 45 -4.56 5.68 7.03
N LYS A 46 -5.28 4.80 7.72
CA LYS A 46 -5.26 3.34 7.46
C LYS A 46 -6.13 2.97 6.25
N HIS A 47 -7.26 3.63 6.03
CA HIS A 47 -8.01 3.49 4.76
C HIS A 47 -7.15 3.91 3.58
N ALA A 48 -6.41 5.01 3.71
CA ALA A 48 -5.50 5.46 2.67
C ALA A 48 -4.38 4.45 2.36
N VAL A 49 -3.88 3.72 3.37
CA VAL A 49 -2.90 2.64 3.15
C VAL A 49 -3.51 1.49 2.32
N VAL A 50 -4.74 1.08 2.64
CA VAL A 50 -5.44 0.02 1.88
C VAL A 50 -5.71 0.47 0.44
N GLY A 51 -6.25 1.68 0.25
CA GLY A 51 -6.51 2.21 -1.10
C GLY A 51 -5.23 2.40 -1.91
N PHE A 52 -4.12 2.79 -1.28
CA PHE A 52 -2.82 2.88 -1.96
C PHE A 52 -2.30 1.49 -2.38
N ALA A 53 -2.42 0.48 -1.51
CA ALA A 53 -2.03 -0.89 -1.83
C ALA A 53 -2.86 -1.49 -2.98
N GLU A 54 -4.17 -1.27 -2.95
CA GLU A 54 -5.09 -1.69 -4.01
C GLU A 54 -4.73 -1.04 -5.36
N TRP A 55 -4.53 0.28 -5.36
CA TRP A 55 -4.13 1.00 -6.57
C TRP A 55 -2.80 0.46 -7.14
N LEU A 56 -1.81 0.20 -6.30
CA LEU A 56 -0.52 -0.38 -6.72
C LEU A 56 -0.70 -1.77 -7.31
N SER A 57 -1.49 -2.62 -6.65
CA SER A 57 -1.77 -3.97 -7.12
C SER A 57 -2.36 -3.92 -8.52
N VAL A 58 -3.45 -3.19 -8.73
CA VAL A 58 -4.12 -3.08 -10.04
C VAL A 58 -3.20 -2.45 -11.10
N THR A 59 -2.48 -1.38 -10.76
CA THR A 59 -1.68 -0.61 -11.73
C THR A 59 -0.43 -1.34 -12.23
N TYR A 60 0.13 -2.23 -11.41
CA TYR A 60 1.42 -2.85 -11.69
C TYR A 60 1.38 -4.38 -11.71
N HIS A 61 0.21 -5.00 -11.55
CA HIS A 61 0.02 -6.45 -11.56
C HIS A 61 0.66 -7.10 -12.80
N ASP A 62 0.32 -6.58 -13.98
CA ASP A 62 0.78 -7.16 -15.26
C ASP A 62 2.25 -6.86 -15.56
N ARG A 63 2.86 -5.94 -14.79
CA ARG A 63 4.29 -5.66 -14.81
C ARG A 63 5.07 -6.45 -13.74
N GLY A 64 4.45 -7.49 -13.19
CA GLY A 64 5.09 -8.42 -12.26
C GLY A 64 5.20 -7.93 -10.81
N ILE A 65 4.52 -6.84 -10.46
CA ILE A 65 4.48 -6.34 -9.09
C ILE A 65 3.28 -6.96 -8.37
N ARG A 66 3.53 -7.52 -7.18
CA ARG A 66 2.50 -8.05 -6.29
C ARG A 66 2.46 -7.22 -5.01
N VAL A 67 1.27 -7.07 -4.43
CA VAL A 67 1.06 -6.26 -3.24
C VAL A 67 0.15 -7.00 -2.27
N SER A 68 0.42 -6.88 -0.97
CA SER A 68 -0.48 -7.38 0.08
C SER A 68 -0.48 -6.49 1.30
N CYS A 69 -1.60 -6.51 2.03
CA CYS A 69 -1.75 -5.88 3.32
C CYS A 69 -1.70 -6.91 4.45
N LEU A 70 -1.02 -6.57 5.53
CA LEU A 70 -1.00 -7.33 6.79
C LEU A 70 -1.61 -6.52 7.93
#